data_AF-A0A1Q9P7M3-F1
#
_entry.id   AF-A0A1Q9P7M3-F1
#
_cell.length_a   1.000
_cell.length_b   1.000
_cell.length_c   1.000
_cell.angle_alpha   90.00
_cell.angle_beta   90.00
_cell.angle_gamma   90.00
#
_symmetry.space_group_name_H-M   'P 1'
#
loop_
_entity.id
_entity.type
_entity.pdbx_description
1 polymer ?
#
loop_
_entity_poly.entity_id
_entity_poly.type
_entity_poly.pdbx_seq_one_letter_code
_entity_poly.pdbx_strand_id
1 'polypeptide(L)'
;MSKEERLEFYKEQMEVEKKIVEAAQKAVKGIKNPLVREMILAVALDSQKHETMLQALRDRLVGPSPAIDEKVSEEIANAIQEHMELEALALKKYKEYIDNLSFLDNKEKIVIKAIYEDELRHSELLKWIYKSIVEKETLIEEDIWDHMWEDAFGHGTPGG
;
A
#
# COMPACT_ATOMS: atom_id res chain seq x y z
N MET A 1 -0.34 10.53 22.99
CA MET A 1 0.26 11.58 22.15
C MET A 1 -0.80 12.64 21.87
N SER A 2 -0.43 13.92 21.96
CA SER A 2 -1.29 15.06 21.62
C SER A 2 -1.50 15.17 20.10
N LYS A 3 -2.46 15.99 19.68
CA LYS A 3 -2.68 16.30 18.26
C LYS A 3 -1.42 16.88 17.63
N GLU A 4 -0.77 17.80 18.32
CA GLU A 4 0.45 18.48 17.89
C GLU A 4 1.62 17.49 17.75
N GLU A 5 1.77 16.58 18.73
CA GLU A 5 2.79 15.52 18.67
C GLU A 5 2.58 14.59 17.47
N ARG A 6 1.33 14.22 17.16
CA ARG A 6 1.01 13.41 15.98
C ARG A 6 1.28 14.14 14.67
N LEU A 7 0.91 15.42 14.60
CA LEU A 7 1.12 16.25 13.41
C LEU A 7 2.62 16.43 13.11
N GLU A 8 3.43 16.67 14.15
CA GLU A 8 4.87 16.79 13.96
C GLU A 8 5.48 15.44 13.56
N PHE A 9 5.07 14.34 14.20
CA PHE A 9 5.52 13.00 13.79
C PHE A 9 5.20 12.69 12.32
N TYR A 10 3.97 12.92 11.86
CA TYR A 10 3.61 12.67 10.46
C TYR A 10 4.44 13.52 9.50
N LYS A 11 4.64 14.80 9.84
CA LYS A 11 5.47 15.71 9.04
C LYS A 11 6.92 15.24 8.97
N GLU A 12 7.53 14.90 10.10
CA GLU A 12 8.91 14.40 10.14
C GLU A 12 9.06 13.09 9.36
N GLN A 13 8.11 12.16 9.53
CA GLN A 13 8.15 10.88 8.83
C GLN A 13 7.97 11.04 7.31
N MET A 14 7.08 11.93 6.85
CA MET A 14 6.95 12.23 5.42
C MET A 14 8.26 12.75 4.83
N GLU A 15 9.02 13.56 5.56
CA GLU A 15 10.35 14.03 5.11
C GLU A 15 11.39 12.90 5.07
N VAL A 16 11.26 11.89 5.94
CA VAL A 16 12.07 10.67 5.87
C VAL A 16 11.73 9.87 4.61
N GLU A 17 10.45 9.61 4.34
CA GLU A 17 10.02 8.88 3.14
C GLU A 17 10.49 9.57 1.84
N LYS A 18 10.36 10.89 1.74
CA LYS A 18 10.87 11.66 0.59
C LYS A 18 12.38 11.51 0.42
N LYS A 19 13.15 11.54 1.51
CA LYS A 19 14.60 11.34 1.45
C LYS A 19 14.97 9.93 0.99
N ILE A 20 14.18 8.91 1.36
CA ILE A 20 14.38 7.54 0.87
C ILE A 20 14.19 7.49 -0.65
N VAL A 21 13.10 8.09 -1.16
CA VAL A 21 12.82 8.17 -2.60
C VAL A 21 13.96 8.88 -3.34
N GLU A 22 14.39 10.04 -2.85
CA GLU A 22 15.51 10.78 -3.45
C GLU A 22 16.82 9.98 -3.44
N ALA A 23 17.13 9.29 -2.34
CA ALA A 23 18.33 8.49 -2.20
C ALA A 23 18.32 7.32 -3.19
N ALA A 24 17.19 6.63 -3.33
CA ALA A 24 17.01 5.56 -4.31
C ALA A 24 17.19 6.07 -5.75
N GLN A 25 16.53 7.19 -6.10
CA GLN A 25 16.68 7.82 -7.42
C GLN A 25 18.13 8.23 -7.72
N LYS A 26 18.86 8.74 -6.72
CA LYS A 26 20.29 9.07 -6.85
C LYS A 26 21.14 7.81 -7.00
N ALA A 27 20.89 6.77 -6.20
CA ALA A 27 21.65 5.52 -6.20
C ALA A 27 21.57 4.78 -7.53
N VAL A 28 20.44 4.88 -8.24
CA VAL A 28 20.29 4.22 -9.54
C VAL A 28 20.92 4.99 -10.70
N LYS A 29 21.39 6.23 -10.50
CA LYS A 29 22.07 6.98 -11.55
C LYS A 29 23.36 6.26 -11.96
N GLY A 30 23.39 5.80 -13.21
CA GLY A 30 24.53 5.08 -13.78
C GLY A 30 24.46 3.55 -13.60
N ILE A 31 23.43 3.01 -12.93
CA ILE A 31 23.19 1.56 -12.92
C ILE A 31 22.74 1.13 -14.31
N LYS A 32 23.60 0.38 -15.00
CA LYS A 32 23.30 -0.21 -16.31
C LYS A 32 22.44 -1.46 -16.23
N ASN A 33 22.49 -2.17 -15.10
CA ASN A 33 21.70 -3.38 -14.89
C ASN A 33 20.21 -2.99 -14.65
N PRO A 34 19.30 -3.30 -15.59
CA PRO A 34 17.91 -2.88 -15.47
C PRO A 34 17.22 -3.55 -14.28
N LEU A 35 17.44 -4.85 -14.03
CA LEU A 35 16.80 -5.56 -12.93
C LEU A 35 17.10 -4.90 -11.58
N VAL A 36 18.37 -4.64 -11.29
CA VAL A 36 18.77 -4.01 -10.01
C VAL A 36 18.21 -2.59 -9.90
N ARG A 37 18.23 -1.82 -11.00
CA ARG A 37 17.66 -0.47 -11.02
C ARG A 37 16.17 -0.48 -10.72
N GLU A 38 15.39 -1.31 -11.43
CA GLU A 38 13.94 -1.32 -11.28
C GLU A 38 13.53 -1.85 -9.89
N MET A 39 14.25 -2.83 -9.32
CA MET A 39 13.96 -3.29 -7.96
C MET A 39 14.19 -2.21 -6.90
N ILE A 40 15.27 -1.42 -7.01
CA ILE A 40 15.52 -0.30 -6.09
C ILE A 40 14.43 0.78 -6.24
N LEU A 41 14.01 1.07 -7.47
CA LEU A 41 12.93 2.03 -7.72
C LEU A 41 11.57 1.51 -7.23
N ALA A 42 11.29 0.21 -7.34
CA ALA A 42 10.06 -0.40 -6.84
C ALA A 42 9.94 -0.21 -5.32
N VAL A 43 11.01 -0.47 -4.56
CA VAL A 43 11.03 -0.22 -3.10
C VAL A 43 10.83 1.28 -2.79
N ALA A 44 11.34 2.18 -3.63
CA ALA A 44 11.10 3.61 -3.44
C ALA A 44 9.64 4.02 -3.69
N LEU A 45 8.91 3.32 -4.56
CA LEU A 45 7.48 3.56 -4.76
C LEU A 45 6.67 3.26 -3.49
N ASP A 46 7.08 2.26 -2.69
CA ASP A 46 6.45 2.02 -1.39
C ASP A 46 6.64 3.18 -0.43
N SER A 47 7.82 3.80 -0.39
CA SER A 47 8.02 5.03 0.39
C SER A 47 7.12 6.19 -0.08
N GLN A 48 6.88 6.30 -1.39
CA GLN A 48 5.94 7.28 -1.92
C GLN A 48 4.48 6.96 -1.50
N LYS A 49 4.10 5.68 -1.49
CA LYS A 49 2.82 5.19 -0.96
C LYS A 49 2.66 5.58 0.52
N HIS A 50 3.68 5.35 1.34
CA HIS A 50 3.67 5.70 2.76
C HIS A 50 3.52 7.21 2.99
N GLU A 51 4.24 8.03 2.23
CA GLU A 51 4.13 9.49 2.32
C GLU A 51 2.70 9.97 2.03
N THR A 52 2.06 9.37 1.03
CA THR A 52 0.65 9.66 0.68
C THR A 52 -0.30 9.27 1.81
N MET A 53 -0.10 8.10 2.42
CA MET A 53 -0.91 7.64 3.56
C MET A 53 -0.74 8.54 4.80
N LEU A 54 0.49 8.96 5.11
CA LEU A 54 0.77 9.88 6.21
C LEU A 54 0.15 11.26 5.97
N GLN A 55 0.17 11.74 4.73
CA GLN A 55 -0.49 12.98 4.34
C GLN A 55 -2.01 12.89 4.56
N ALA A 56 -2.65 11.76 4.21
CA ALA A 56 -4.07 11.54 4.49
C ALA A 56 -4.41 11.58 6.00
N LEU A 57 -3.58 10.95 6.84
CA LEU A 57 -3.74 11.02 8.31
C LEU A 57 -3.56 12.44 8.85
N ARG A 58 -2.60 13.19 8.30
CA ARG A 58 -2.37 14.59 8.66
C ARG A 58 -3.56 15.46 8.27
N ASP A 59 -4.10 15.31 7.06
CA ASP A 59 -5.24 16.10 6.58
C ASP A 59 -6.50 15.87 7.42
N ARG A 60 -6.75 14.61 7.82
CA ARG A 60 -7.81 14.25 8.76
C ARG A 60 -7.69 15.00 10.10
N LEU A 61 -6.48 15.29 10.57
CA LEU A 61 -6.27 16.02 11.83
C LEU A 61 -6.35 17.54 11.67
N VAL A 62 -5.94 18.10 10.54
CA VAL A 62 -5.81 19.56 10.36
C VAL A 62 -7.16 20.24 10.17
N GLY A 63 -8.14 19.60 9.52
CA GLY A 63 -9.42 20.24 9.21
C GLY A 63 -10.58 19.27 9.04
N PRO A 64 -11.81 19.80 8.92
CA PRO A 64 -12.98 18.99 8.63
C PRO A 64 -12.82 18.36 7.24
N SER A 65 -12.94 17.03 7.17
CA SER A 65 -13.03 16.33 5.89
C SER A 65 -14.36 16.70 5.23
N PRO A 66 -14.36 17.24 4.00
CA PRO A 66 -15.60 17.50 3.27
C PRO A 66 -16.42 16.22 3.15
N ALA A 67 -17.74 16.33 3.31
CA ALA A 67 -18.62 15.21 3.01
C ALA A 67 -18.51 14.88 1.51
N ILE A 68 -18.40 13.59 1.20
CA ILE A 68 -18.45 13.08 -0.18
C ILE A 68 -19.93 13.07 -0.59
N ASP A 69 -20.26 13.70 -1.73
CA ASP A 69 -21.63 13.65 -2.24
C ASP A 69 -21.98 12.24 -2.74
N GLU A 70 -23.28 11.93 -2.80
CA GLU A 70 -23.76 10.58 -3.11
C GLU A 70 -23.35 10.10 -4.51
N LYS A 71 -23.30 11.01 -5.50
CA LYS A 71 -22.90 10.68 -6.87
C LYS A 71 -21.40 10.35 -6.94
N VAL A 72 -20.57 11.16 -6.27
CA VAL A 72 -19.13 10.91 -6.16
C VAL A 72 -18.84 9.65 -5.36
N SER A 73 -19.62 9.37 -4.32
CA SER A 73 -19.52 8.14 -3.54
C SER A 73 -19.78 6.90 -4.40
N GLU A 74 -20.82 6.93 -5.26
CA GLU A 74 -21.14 5.85 -6.18
C GLU A 74 -20.05 5.68 -7.26
N GLU A 75 -19.54 6.77 -7.82
CA GLU A 75 -18.44 6.75 -8.79
C GLU A 75 -17.18 6.12 -8.19
N ILE A 76 -16.81 6.49 -6.95
CA ILE A 76 -15.66 5.93 -6.24
C ILE A 76 -15.89 4.44 -5.92
N ALA A 77 -17.09 4.07 -5.46
CA ALA A 77 -17.43 2.67 -5.16
C ALA A 77 -17.28 1.79 -6.41
N ASN A 78 -17.79 2.24 -7.55
CA ASN A 78 -17.66 1.53 -8.82
C ASN A 78 -16.20 1.39 -9.27
N ALA A 79 -15.42 2.47 -9.14
CA ALA A 79 -14.00 2.44 -9.48
C ALA A 79 -13.19 1.49 -8.59
N ILE A 80 -13.49 1.44 -7.29
CA ILE A 80 -12.86 0.49 -6.36
C ILE A 80 -13.26 -0.95 -6.69
N GLN A 81 -14.53 -1.20 -7.00
CA GLN A 81 -14.99 -2.52 -7.38
C GLN A 81 -14.29 -3.02 -8.66
N GLU A 82 -14.19 -2.17 -9.68
CA GLU A 82 -13.44 -2.48 -10.91
C GLU A 82 -11.96 -2.81 -10.59
N HIS A 83 -11.34 -2.04 -9.69
CA HIS A 83 -9.97 -2.27 -9.27
C HIS A 83 -9.81 -3.64 -8.56
N MET A 84 -10.71 -3.99 -7.64
CA MET A 84 -10.70 -5.29 -6.96
C MET A 84 -10.86 -6.48 -7.92
N GLU A 85 -11.65 -6.33 -8.98
CA GLU A 85 -11.80 -7.36 -10.02
C GLU A 85 -10.49 -7.56 -10.82
N LEU A 86 -9.80 -6.46 -11.12
CA LEU A 86 -8.49 -6.49 -11.79
C LEU A 86 -7.41 -7.12 -10.91
N GLU A 87 -7.37 -6.79 -9.62
CA GLU A 87 -6.45 -7.40 -8.64
C GLU A 87 -6.70 -8.91 -8.50
N ALA A 88 -7.97 -9.33 -8.42
CA ALA A 88 -8.32 -10.76 -8.35
C ALA A 88 -7.83 -11.52 -9.60
N LEU A 89 -7.93 -10.90 -10.78
CA LEU A 89 -7.39 -11.46 -12.01
C LEU A 89 -5.85 -11.52 -11.98
N ALA A 90 -5.18 -10.49 -11.45
CA ALA A 90 -3.73 -10.45 -11.30
C ALA A 90 -3.24 -11.55 -10.35
N LEU A 91 -3.84 -11.66 -9.16
CA LEU A 91 -3.56 -12.70 -8.16
C LEU A 91 -3.68 -14.10 -8.75
N LYS A 92 -4.76 -14.37 -9.48
CA LYS A 92 -4.96 -15.65 -10.16
C LYS A 92 -3.82 -15.95 -11.13
N LYS A 93 -3.45 -14.98 -11.97
CA LYS A 93 -2.35 -15.15 -12.96
C LYS A 93 -1.00 -15.38 -12.28
N TYR A 94 -0.68 -14.61 -11.23
CA TYR A 94 0.56 -14.81 -10.48
C TYR A 94 0.58 -16.16 -9.78
N LYS A 95 -0.54 -16.59 -9.19
CA LYS A 95 -0.65 -17.89 -8.53
C LYS A 95 -0.46 -19.05 -9.52
N GLU A 96 -1.15 -19.01 -10.66
CA GLU A 96 -0.97 -19.99 -11.74
C GLU A 96 0.47 -20.00 -12.24
N TYR A 97 1.11 -18.84 -12.38
CA TYR A 97 2.51 -18.75 -12.77
C TYR A 97 3.42 -19.41 -11.73
N ILE A 98 3.28 -19.06 -10.44
CA ILE A 98 4.05 -19.63 -9.32
C ILE A 98 3.91 -21.16 -9.24
N ASP A 99 2.71 -21.70 -9.46
CA ASP A 99 2.42 -23.12 -9.34
C ASP A 99 2.96 -23.92 -10.55
N ASN A 100 3.02 -23.32 -11.74
CA ASN A 100 3.55 -23.94 -12.96
C ASN A 100 5.08 -23.80 -13.11
N LEU A 101 5.73 -23.00 -12.25
CA LEU A 101 7.19 -22.82 -12.21
C LEU A 101 7.90 -24.04 -11.61
N SER A 102 7.89 -25.17 -12.31
CA SER A 102 8.52 -26.40 -11.81
C SER A 102 10.06 -26.36 -11.82
N PHE A 103 10.74 -25.44 -12.53
CA PHE A 103 12.21 -25.46 -12.68
C PHE A 103 12.85 -24.10 -13.07
N LEU A 104 12.37 -22.96 -12.55
CA LEU A 104 12.86 -21.62 -12.95
C LEU A 104 13.72 -20.91 -11.90
N ASP A 105 14.55 -19.97 -12.36
CA ASP A 105 15.56 -19.20 -11.60
C ASP A 105 14.95 -18.65 -10.31
N ASN A 106 15.59 -18.95 -9.17
CA ASN A 106 15.13 -18.57 -7.83
C ASN A 106 14.78 -17.07 -7.73
N LYS A 107 15.41 -16.22 -8.54
CA LYS A 107 15.19 -14.76 -8.54
C LYS A 107 13.82 -14.34 -9.06
N GLU A 108 13.35 -14.93 -10.17
CA GLU A 108 12.04 -14.58 -10.75
C GLU A 108 10.90 -14.99 -9.82
N LYS A 109 11.01 -16.19 -9.23
CA LYS A 109 10.05 -16.68 -8.25
C LYS A 109 9.95 -15.78 -7.02
N ILE A 110 11.07 -15.25 -6.53
CA ILE A 110 11.09 -14.29 -5.42
C ILE A 110 10.34 -13.01 -5.79
N VAL A 111 10.62 -12.43 -6.97
CA VAL A 111 9.97 -11.17 -7.40
C VAL A 111 8.47 -11.36 -7.59
N ILE A 112 8.05 -12.41 -8.29
CA ILE A 112 6.62 -12.68 -8.52
C ILE A 112 5.89 -12.98 -7.20
N LYS A 113 6.52 -13.66 -6.26
CA LYS A 113 5.95 -13.90 -4.93
C LYS A 113 5.79 -12.60 -4.14
N ALA A 114 6.78 -11.70 -4.19
CA ALA A 114 6.68 -10.39 -3.55
C ALA A 114 5.55 -9.54 -4.13
N ILE A 115 5.37 -9.55 -5.45
CA ILE A 115 4.24 -8.87 -6.11
C ILE A 115 2.92 -9.49 -5.66
N TYR A 116 2.80 -10.83 -5.69
CA TYR A 116 1.59 -11.52 -5.24
C TYR A 116 1.20 -11.16 -3.80
N GLU A 117 2.18 -11.07 -2.90
CA GLU A 117 1.97 -10.65 -1.50
C GLU A 117 1.60 -9.17 -1.37
N ASP A 118 2.02 -8.30 -2.29
CA ASP A 118 1.60 -6.90 -2.33
C ASP A 118 0.16 -6.74 -2.82
N GLU A 119 -0.23 -7.45 -3.88
CA GLU A 119 -1.61 -7.42 -4.39
C GLU A 119 -2.63 -7.96 -3.36
N LEU A 120 -2.24 -8.96 -2.54
CA LEU A 120 -3.09 -9.42 -1.44
C LEU A 120 -3.35 -8.30 -0.43
N ARG A 121 -2.31 -7.55 -0.07
CA ARG A 121 -2.41 -6.44 0.89
C ARG A 121 -3.21 -5.27 0.31
N HIS A 122 -3.04 -4.96 -0.97
CA HIS A 122 -3.83 -3.93 -1.65
C HIS A 122 -5.32 -4.28 -1.69
N SER A 123 -5.65 -5.54 -1.97
CA SER A 123 -7.04 -5.99 -2.02
C SER A 123 -7.78 -5.82 -0.69
N GLU A 124 -7.13 -6.10 0.44
CA GLU A 124 -7.73 -5.88 1.76
C GLU A 124 -7.94 -4.38 2.05
N LEU A 125 -6.98 -3.53 1.69
CA LEU A 125 -7.13 -2.08 1.83
C LEU A 125 -8.30 -1.55 0.99
N LEU A 126 -8.45 -2.01 -0.26
CA LEU A 126 -9.55 -1.58 -1.14
C LEU A 126 -10.92 -2.03 -0.62
N LYS A 127 -11.05 -3.27 -0.12
CA LYS A 127 -12.29 -3.74 0.53
C LYS A 127 -12.68 -2.83 1.69
N TRP A 128 -11.71 -2.41 2.49
CA TRP A 128 -11.94 -1.50 3.59
C TRP A 128 -12.41 -0.12 3.12
N ILE A 129 -11.75 0.46 2.10
CA ILE A 129 -12.17 1.75 1.51
C ILE A 129 -13.60 1.63 0.96
N TYR A 130 -13.89 0.55 0.22
CA TYR A 130 -15.21 0.28 -0.32
C TYR A 130 -16.28 0.21 0.77
N LYS A 131 -16.03 -0.54 1.85
CA LYS A 131 -16.95 -0.67 2.98
C LYS A 131 -17.22 0.69 3.64
N SER A 132 -16.17 1.49 3.86
CA SER A 132 -16.25 2.82 4.45
C SER A 132 -17.08 3.80 3.62
N ILE A 133 -17.02 3.68 2.28
CA ILE A 133 -17.73 4.56 1.34
C ILE A 133 -19.18 4.10 1.14
N VAL A 134 -19.40 2.80 0.94
CA VAL A 134 -20.71 2.24 0.56
C VAL A 134 -21.62 2.06 1.75
N GLU A 135 -21.12 1.51 2.85
CA GLU A 135 -21.97 1.21 4.01
C GLU A 135 -22.18 2.45 4.89
N LYS A 136 -21.42 3.54 4.65
CA LYS A 136 -21.35 4.74 5.52
C LYS A 136 -21.16 4.37 6.99
N GLU A 137 -20.68 3.16 7.27
CA GLU A 137 -20.34 2.71 8.61
C GLU A 137 -19.20 3.62 9.06
N THR A 138 -19.43 4.39 10.13
CA THR A 138 -18.33 4.86 10.95
C THR A 138 -17.65 3.62 11.53
N LEU A 139 -16.78 2.99 10.74
CA LEU A 139 -15.81 2.04 11.24
C LEU A 139 -15.02 2.80 12.30
N ILE A 140 -15.04 2.30 13.53
CA ILE A 140 -14.31 2.91 14.64
C ILE A 140 -12.82 2.82 14.28
N GLU A 141 -12.03 3.88 14.52
CA GLU A 141 -10.58 3.91 14.21
C GLU A 141 -9.81 2.67 14.72
N GLU A 142 -10.30 2.01 15.76
CA GLU A 142 -9.73 0.79 16.34
C GLU A 142 -10.00 -0.46 15.47
N ASP A 143 -11.24 -0.66 14.99
CA ASP A 143 -11.58 -1.76 14.06
C ASP A 143 -10.79 -1.66 12.75
N ILE A 144 -10.47 -0.42 12.35
CA ILE A 144 -9.68 -0.06 11.16
C ILE A 144 -8.22 -0.50 11.32
N TRP A 145 -7.63 -0.28 12.51
CA TRP A 145 -6.20 -0.51 12.74
C TRP A 145 -5.89 -2.00 12.95
N ASP A 146 -6.76 -2.72 13.67
CA ASP A 146 -6.52 -4.12 14.02
C ASP A 146 -6.54 -5.03 12.77
N HIS A 147 -7.48 -4.82 11.83
CA HIS A 147 -7.54 -5.59 10.59
C HIS A 147 -6.38 -5.26 9.62
N MET A 148 -5.97 -3.99 9.54
CA MET A 148 -4.85 -3.59 8.68
C MET A 148 -3.50 -4.11 9.18
N TRP A 149 -3.32 -4.23 10.51
CA TRP A 149 -2.03 -4.56 11.10
C TRP A 149 -1.82 -6.06 11.34
N GLU A 150 -2.87 -6.83 11.64
CA GLU A 150 -2.78 -8.30 11.75
C GLU A 150 -2.28 -8.93 10.44
N ASP A 151 -2.75 -8.43 9.28
CA ASP A 151 -2.41 -8.98 7.97
C ASP A 151 -1.16 -8.36 7.34
N ALA A 152 -0.86 -7.08 7.59
CA ALA A 152 0.31 -6.41 6.99
C ALA A 152 1.64 -6.75 7.70
N PHE A 153 1.62 -7.14 8.99
CA PHE A 153 2.82 -7.41 9.79
C PHE A 153 2.88 -8.83 10.38
N GLY A 154 1.90 -9.68 10.09
CA GLY A 154 1.78 -11.06 10.60
C GLY A 154 2.94 -12.01 10.24
N HIS A 155 3.89 -11.60 9.41
CA HIS A 155 5.14 -12.34 9.13
C HIS A 155 6.40 -11.52 9.41
N GLY A 156 6.44 -10.82 10.54
CA GLY A 156 7.69 -10.69 11.28
C GLY A 156 8.10 -12.06 11.82
N THR A 157 9.24 -12.56 11.35
CA THR A 157 9.95 -13.72 11.92
C THR A 157 9.81 -13.82 13.45
N PRO A 158 9.58 -15.02 14.02
CA PRO A 158 9.57 -15.19 15.47
C PRO A 158 10.96 -14.86 16.02
N GLY A 159 11.09 -13.67 16.60
CA GLY A 159 12.26 -13.27 17.39
C GLY A 159 12.13 -13.84 18.79
N GLY A 160 12.48 -15.12 18.94
CA GLY A 160 12.85 -15.77 20.19
C GLY A 160 14.27 -16.30 20.07
#